data_AF-A0A3B8Y627-F1
#
_entry.id   AF-A0A3B8Y627-F1
#
_cell.length_a   1.000
_cell.length_b   1.000
_cell.length_c   1.000
_cell.angle_alpha   90.00
_cell.angle_beta   90.00
_cell.angle_gamma   90.00
#
_symmetry.space_group_name_H-M   'P 1'
#
loop_
_entity.id
_entity.type
_entity.pdbx_description
1 polymer ?
#
loop_
_entity_poly.entity_id
_entity_poly.type
_entity_poly.pdbx_seq_one_letter_code
_entity_poly.pdbx_strand_id
1 'polypeptide(L)' 'AVKIALEEAGEATNGGFLASDGFFPFDDSVRTAAEAGIEAIIQPGGSVKDKDSIAAANELGLVMVLTGIRHFLH' A
#
# COMPACT_ATOMS: atom_id res chain seq x y z
N ALA A 1 1.85 11.00 -0.02
CA ALA A 1 2.82 10.16 -0.75
C ALA A 1 2.12 9.27 -1.76
N VAL A 2 1.24 8.35 -1.33
CA VAL A 2 0.55 7.38 -2.22
C VAL A 2 -0.13 8.06 -3.42
N LYS A 3 -0.96 9.09 -3.19
CA LYS A 3 -1.65 9.80 -4.27
C LYS A 3 -0.69 10.39 -5.32
N ILE A 4 0.41 10.99 -4.90
CA ILE A 4 1.41 11.58 -5.81
C ILE A 4 2.08 10.49 -6.64
N ALA A 5 2.45 9.36 -6.01
CA ALA A 5 3.08 8.24 -6.70
C ALA A 5 2.14 7.62 -7.76
N LEU A 6 0.85 7.52 -7.45
CA LEU A 6 -0.16 7.02 -8.39
C LEU A 6 -0.40 8.01 -9.54
N GLU A 7 -0.46 9.31 -9.24
CA GLU A 7 -0.57 10.36 -10.28
C GLU A 7 0.66 10.40 -11.20
N GLU A 8 1.87 10.21 -10.67
CA GLU A 8 3.10 10.11 -11.47
C GLU A 8 3.16 8.83 -12.32
N ALA A 9 2.71 7.70 -11.77
CA ALA A 9 2.70 6.43 -12.48
C ALA A 9 1.62 6.38 -13.59
N GLY A 10 0.52 7.11 -13.45
CA GLY A 10 -0.53 7.22 -14.48
C GLY A 10 -1.07 5.84 -14.88
N GLU A 11 -1.08 5.52 -16.17
CA GLU A 11 -1.56 4.21 -16.66
C GLU A 11 -0.69 3.02 -16.25
N ALA A 12 0.56 3.24 -15.80
CA ALA A 12 1.47 2.18 -15.39
C ALA A 12 1.14 1.59 -14.00
N THR A 13 0.14 2.12 -13.31
CA THR A 13 -0.32 1.58 -12.02
C THR A 13 -1.09 0.27 -12.18
N ASN A 14 -1.74 0.03 -13.32
CA ASN A 14 -2.56 -1.15 -13.54
C ASN A 14 -1.68 -2.42 -13.69
N GLY A 15 -1.86 -3.39 -12.81
CA GLY A 15 -0.97 -4.56 -12.70
C GLY A 15 0.34 -4.25 -11.96
N GLY A 16 0.45 -3.06 -11.35
CA GLY A 16 1.64 -2.59 -10.67
C GLY A 16 1.74 -3.09 -9.22
N PHE A 17 2.92 -2.89 -8.63
CA PHE A 17 3.22 -3.20 -7.24
C PHE A 17 3.60 -1.92 -6.49
N LEU A 18 2.98 -1.68 -5.34
CA LEU A 18 3.27 -0.51 -4.49
C LEU A 18 4.18 -0.94 -3.33
N ALA A 19 5.28 -0.22 -3.11
CA ALA A 19 6.14 -0.42 -1.94
C ALA A 19 6.17 0.86 -1.09
N SER A 20 6.02 0.70 0.23
CA SER A 20 6.17 1.79 1.20
C SER A 20 7.34 1.51 2.14
N ASP A 21 8.12 2.56 2.38
CA ASP A 21 9.22 2.62 3.34
C ASP A 21 8.73 2.68 4.80
N GLY A 22 7.49 3.14 5.01
CA GLY A 22 6.77 3.21 6.28
C GLY A 22 5.51 2.34 6.31
N PHE A 23 4.93 2.17 7.49
CA PHE A 23 3.63 1.49 7.64
C PHE A 23 2.49 2.44 7.25
N PHE A 24 1.39 1.88 6.74
CA PHE A 24 0.17 2.63 6.49
C PHE A 24 -0.58 2.90 7.79
N PRO A 25 -0.86 4.16 8.12
CA PRO A 25 -1.60 4.50 9.33
C PRO A 25 -3.10 4.19 9.23
N PHE A 26 -3.65 4.07 8.02
CA PHE A 26 -5.07 3.81 7.74
C PHE A 26 -5.24 2.98 6.45
N ASP A 27 -6.46 2.48 6.21
CA ASP A 27 -6.85 1.69 5.04
C ASP A 27 -7.08 2.52 3.77
N ASP A 28 -7.16 3.85 3.90
CA ASP A 28 -7.32 4.81 2.80
C ASP A 28 -6.31 4.61 1.67
N SER A 29 -5.06 4.37 2.05
CA SER A 29 -3.92 4.19 1.16
C SER A 29 -4.02 2.88 0.39
N VAL A 30 -4.54 1.83 1.04
CA VAL A 30 -4.80 0.52 0.43
C VAL A 30 -5.93 0.63 -0.59
N ARG A 31 -7.03 1.29 -0.21
CA ARG A 31 -8.18 1.53 -1.09
C ARG A 31 -7.78 2.33 -2.33
N THR A 32 -7.04 3.42 -2.13
CA THR A 32 -6.57 4.27 -3.24
C THR A 32 -5.65 3.50 -4.20
N ALA A 33 -4.77 2.64 -3.67
CA ALA A 33 -3.91 1.80 -4.50
C ALA A 33 -4.71 0.77 -5.33
N ALA A 34 -5.70 0.12 -4.73
CA ALA A 34 -6.62 -0.78 -5.45
C ALA A 34 -7.39 -0.04 -6.55
N GLU A 35 -7.92 1.15 -6.27
CA GLU A 35 -8.64 1.96 -7.28
C GLU A 35 -7.73 2.34 -8.46
N ALA A 36 -6.43 2.50 -8.22
CA ALA A 36 -5.45 2.74 -9.26
C ALA A 36 -5.00 1.46 -10.00
N GLY A 37 -5.51 0.28 -9.65
CA GLY A 37 -5.18 -0.99 -10.32
C GLY A 37 -3.89 -1.66 -9.84
N ILE A 38 -3.37 -1.28 -8.68
CA ILE A 38 -2.26 -2.00 -8.04
C ILE A 38 -2.72 -3.41 -7.64
N GLU A 39 -1.86 -4.41 -7.79
CA GLU A 39 -2.16 -5.80 -7.44
C GLU A 39 -1.55 -6.23 -6.10
N ALA A 40 -0.41 -5.65 -5.71
CA ALA A 40 0.17 -5.90 -4.39
C ALA A 40 0.78 -4.67 -3.74
N ILE A 41 0.77 -4.70 -2.41
CA ILE A 41 1.31 -3.67 -1.53
C ILE A 41 2.34 -4.30 -0.59
N ILE A 42 3.53 -3.72 -0.54
CA ILE A 42 4.62 -4.12 0.35
C ILE A 42 4.82 -2.99 1.36
N GLN A 43 4.74 -3.31 2.65
CA GLN A 43 5.00 -2.34 3.72
C GLN A 43 5.69 -3.01 4.92
N PRO A 44 6.30 -2.25 5.85
CA PRO A 44 6.95 -2.79 7.05
C PRO A 44 5.97 -3.43 8.03
N GLY A 45 4.76 -2.88 8.15
CA GLY A 45 3.86 -3.16 9.28
C GLY A 45 4.39 -2.59 10.60
N GLY A 46 3.73 -2.93 11.70
CA GLY A 46 3.96 -2.37 13.03
C GLY A 46 3.01 -1.23 13.41
N SER A 47 1.97 -0.98 12.61
CA SER A 47 0.90 -0.04 12.96
C SER A 47 -0.09 -0.71 13.92
N VAL A 48 -0.64 0.07 14.85
CA VAL A 48 -1.78 -0.37 15.68
C VAL A 48 -2.98 -0.75 14.79
N LYS A 49 -3.07 -0.13 13.61
CA LYS A 49 -4.17 -0.29 12.65
C LYS A 49 -3.86 -1.19 11.46
N ASP A 50 -2.77 -1.98 11.51
CA ASP A 50 -2.44 -2.89 10.40
C ASP A 50 -3.58 -3.86 10.08
N LYS A 51 -4.37 -4.25 11.08
CA LYS A 51 -5.54 -5.10 10.88
C LYS A 51 -6.56 -4.50 9.91
N ASP A 52 -6.78 -3.20 9.98
CA ASP A 52 -7.73 -2.50 9.12
C ASP A 52 -7.21 -2.46 7.68
N SER A 53 -5.91 -2.16 7.51
CA SER A 53 -5.24 -2.17 6.20
C SER A 53 -5.21 -3.56 5.56
N ILE A 54 -4.96 -4.61 6.34
CA ILE A 54 -4.98 -6.01 5.87
C ILE A 54 -6.40 -6.42 5.50
N ALA A 55 -7.41 -6.03 6.30
CA ALA A 55 -8.80 -6.32 6.00
C ALA A 55 -9.23 -5.66 4.68
N ALA A 56 -8.89 -4.39 4.47
CA ALA A 56 -9.16 -3.69 3.21
C ALA A 56 -8.43 -4.34 2.02
N ALA A 57 -7.18 -4.78 2.20
CA ALA A 57 -6.45 -5.49 1.16
C ALA A 57 -7.15 -6.80 0.76
N ASN A 58 -7.59 -7.59 1.75
CA ASN A 58 -8.34 -8.82 1.49
C ASN A 58 -9.69 -8.56 0.83
N GLU A 59 -10.42 -7.52 1.26
CA GLU A 59 -11.71 -7.14 0.67
C GLU A 59 -11.57 -6.78 -0.81
N LEU A 60 -10.47 -6.12 -1.18
CA LEU A 60 -10.22 -5.61 -2.52
C LEU A 60 -9.42 -6.59 -3.40
N GLY A 61 -9.06 -7.77 -2.87
CA GLY A 61 -8.28 -8.77 -3.58
C GLY A 61 -6.81 -8.40 -3.81
N LEU A 62 -6.28 -7.46 -3.03
CA LEU A 62 -4.88 -7.06 -3.05
C LEU A 62 -4.01 -8.04 -2.28
N VAL A 63 -2.82 -8.33 -2.78
CA VAL A 63 -1.79 -9.04 -2.02
C VAL A 63 -1.07 -8.04 -1.11
N MET A 64 -1.05 -8.28 0.20
CA MET A 64 -0.30 -7.44 1.14
C MET A 64 0.89 -8.22 1.74
N VAL A 65 2.08 -7.66 1.64
CA VAL A 65 3.32 -8.22 2.18
C VAL A 65 3.85 -7.33 3.30
N LEU A 66 4.06 -7.92 4.48
CA LEU A 66 4.67 -7.25 5.62
C LEU A 66 6.15 -7.63 5.75
N THR A 67 7.06 -6.66 5.64
CA THR A 67 8.51 -6.93 5.69
C THR A 67 9.08 -6.95 7.10
N GLY A 68 8.42 -6.30 8.07
CA GLY A 68 8.92 -6.12 9.43
C GLY A 68 10.10 -5.15 9.57
N ILE A 69 10.56 -4.56 8.46
CA ILE A 69 11.74 -3.68 8.42
C ILE A 69 11.35 -2.35 7.79
N ARG A 70 11.61 -1.26 8.52
CA ARG A 70 11.28 0.10 8.11
C ARG A 70 12.50 0.78 7.51
N HIS A 71 12.39 1.30 6.28
CA HIS A 71 13.49 1.91 5.53
C HIS A 71 13.38 3.44 5.46
N PHE A 72 13.35 4.11 6.62
CA PHE A 72 13.31 5.58 6.66
C PHE A 72 14.66 6.19 6.28
N LEU A 73 14.63 7.19 5.39
CA LEU A 73 15.74 8.09 5.09
C LEU A 73 15.21 9.53 5.19
N HIS A 74 15.91 10.39 5.94
CA HIS A 74 15.53 11.79 6.15
C HIS A 74 16.19 12.72 5.12
#